data_AF-A0A7Y5BS83-F1
#
_entry.id   AF-A0A7Y5BS83-F1
#
_cell.length_a   1.000
_cell.length_b   1.000
_cell.length_c   1.000
_cell.angle_alpha   90.00
_cell.angle_beta   90.00
_cell.angle_gamma   90.00
#
_symmetry.space_group_name_H-M   'P 1'
#
loop_
_entity.id
_entity.type
_entity.pdbx_description
1 polymer ?
#
loop_
_entity_poly.entity_id
_entity_poly.type
_entity_poly.pdbx_seq_one_letter_code
_entity_poly.pdbx_strand_id
1 'polypeptide(L)'
;MARHRTGGVTLIELLVVLAVIGLLAALLLPALRKGGSSRMLTCINNLKQISLGFTLFADDHDNQFPAQISTNQGGAKELLQPNGAVEQFVTLSNTLGTPKILACYADTNRHRAIRFEELTTSNVSYFINADAGTATTNQLLVGDDHLISDTATSSGFMTLQSNSKLRWTDGRHHESGTFKNTLKGHVAFVDGSARRIGDKELTDIVGQQVSVTNRLVKSAPPAK
;
A
#
# COMPACT_ATOMS: atom_id res chain seq x y z
N MET A 1 10.81 -44.98 56.19
CA MET A 1 11.14 -44.89 54.75
C MET A 1 9.89 -45.17 53.93
N ALA A 2 9.22 -44.13 53.43
CA ALA A 2 8.02 -44.28 52.61
C ALA A 2 8.44 -44.78 51.21
N ARG A 3 7.97 -45.97 50.85
CA ARG A 3 8.28 -46.65 49.59
C ARG A 3 7.53 -45.95 48.46
N HIS A 4 8.23 -45.15 47.65
CA HIS A 4 7.70 -44.60 46.41
C HIS A 4 7.29 -45.77 45.50
N ARG A 5 5.99 -45.95 45.31
CA ARG A 5 5.46 -46.83 44.26
C ARG A 5 5.72 -46.15 42.92
N THR A 6 6.78 -46.54 42.23
CA THR A 6 6.99 -46.20 40.83
C THR A 6 6.00 -47.02 40.01
N GLY A 7 4.83 -46.44 39.70
CA GLY A 7 3.93 -47.00 38.69
C GLY A 7 4.62 -46.93 37.34
N GLY A 8 4.89 -48.09 36.71
CA GLY A 8 5.40 -48.14 35.36
C GLY A 8 4.30 -47.81 34.37
N VAL A 9 4.57 -46.89 33.45
CA VAL A 9 3.66 -46.60 32.32
C VAL A 9 3.59 -47.84 31.43
N THR A 10 2.38 -48.26 31.08
CA THR A 10 2.19 -49.40 30.18
C THR A 10 2.44 -48.96 28.73
N LEU A 11 2.92 -49.89 27.90
CA LEU A 11 3.19 -49.61 26.48
C LEU A 11 1.93 -49.11 25.75
N ILE A 12 0.74 -49.57 26.16
CA ILE A 12 -0.54 -49.13 25.57
C ILE A 12 -0.90 -47.69 25.94
N GLU A 13 -0.63 -47.25 27.18
CA GLU A 13 -0.87 -45.86 27.60
C GLU A 13 0.00 -44.89 26.79
N LEU A 14 1.26 -45.26 26.55
CA LEU A 14 2.16 -44.45 25.73
C LEU A 14 1.68 -44.37 24.26
N LEU A 15 1.19 -45.48 23.70
CA LEU A 15 0.69 -45.53 22.32
C LEU A 15 -0.57 -44.67 22.12
N VAL A 16 -1.52 -44.72 23.06
CA VAL A 16 -2.74 -43.90 22.98
C VAL A 16 -2.40 -42.41 23.03
N VAL A 17 -1.45 -42.00 23.87
CA VAL A 17 -1.03 -40.60 23.96
C VAL A 17 -0.41 -40.12 22.66
N LEU A 18 0.49 -40.90 22.05
CA LEU A 18 1.10 -40.54 20.77
C LEU A 18 0.07 -40.52 19.63
N ALA A 19 -0.92 -41.42 19.65
CA ALA A 19 -2.00 -41.42 18.67
C ALA A 19 -2.86 -40.15 18.76
N VAL A 20 -3.22 -39.72 19.99
CA VAL A 20 -3.98 -38.48 20.20
C VAL A 20 -3.17 -37.25 19.81
N ILE A 21 -1.89 -37.17 20.19
CA ILE A 21 -1.00 -36.06 19.78
C ILE A 21 -0.89 -36.00 18.26
N GLY A 22 -0.72 -37.14 17.59
CA GLY A 22 -0.64 -37.22 16.13
C GLY A 22 -1.92 -36.74 15.44
N LEU A 23 -3.09 -37.13 15.95
CA LEU A 23 -4.38 -36.67 15.44
C LEU A 23 -4.55 -35.16 15.62
N LEU A 24 -4.25 -34.63 16.82
CA LEU A 24 -4.34 -33.20 17.10
C LEU A 24 -3.37 -32.40 16.21
N ALA A 25 -2.13 -32.89 16.03
CA ALA A 25 -1.16 -32.27 15.14
C ALA A 25 -1.63 -32.27 13.67
N ALA A 26 -2.24 -33.36 13.20
CA ALA A 26 -2.80 -33.47 11.85
C ALA A 26 -3.91 -32.45 11.57
N LEU A 27 -4.75 -32.14 12.57
CA LEU A 27 -5.78 -31.11 12.47
C LEU A 27 -5.21 -29.68 12.52
N LEU A 28 -4.08 -29.46 13.19
CA LEU A 28 -3.43 -28.15 13.32
C LEU A 28 -2.52 -27.78 12.13
N LEU A 29 -1.90 -28.77 11.47
CA LEU A 29 -1.02 -28.59 10.31
C LEU A 29 -1.63 -27.77 9.14
N PRO A 30 -2.89 -27.98 8.70
CA PRO A 30 -3.47 -27.20 7.61
C PRO A 30 -3.72 -25.72 7.98
N ALA A 31 -3.91 -25.39 9.26
CA ALA A 31 -4.10 -24.01 9.73
C ALA A 31 -2.80 -23.21 9.69
N LEU A 32 -1.65 -23.85 9.87
CA LEU A 32 -0.32 -23.22 9.88
C LEU A 32 0.21 -22.87 8.48
N ARG A 33 -0.43 -23.34 7.40
CA ARG A 33 0.03 -23.15 6.01
C ARG A 33 -0.54 -21.90 5.31
N LYS A 34 -1.40 -21.12 5.97
CA LYS A 34 -1.91 -19.84 5.43
C LYS A 34 -0.91 -18.70 5.66
N GLY A 35 0.25 -18.79 5.01
CA GLY A 35 1.32 -17.77 5.03
C GLY A 35 1.27 -16.79 3.85
N GLY A 36 0.08 -16.48 3.33
CA GLY A 36 -0.10 -15.54 2.23
C GLY A 36 0.11 -14.08 2.65
N SER A 37 1.35 -13.60 2.47
CA SER A 37 1.83 -12.20 2.41
C SER A 37 1.35 -11.18 3.46
N SER A 38 1.80 -11.36 4.71
CA SER A 38 1.77 -10.29 5.74
C SER A 38 2.26 -8.93 5.20
N ARG A 39 3.23 -8.94 4.28
CA ARG A 39 3.78 -7.73 3.64
C ARG A 39 2.74 -6.96 2.82
N MET A 40 1.90 -7.64 2.05
CA MET A 40 0.83 -6.99 1.26
C MET A 40 -0.21 -6.35 2.16
N LEU A 41 -0.62 -7.03 3.23
CA LEU A 41 -1.54 -6.47 4.22
C LEU A 41 -0.95 -5.22 4.88
N THR A 42 0.35 -5.22 5.18
CA THR A 42 1.04 -4.03 5.68
C THR A 42 1.02 -2.88 4.66
N CYS A 43 1.20 -3.14 3.35
CA CYS A 43 1.12 -2.07 2.34
C CYS A 43 -0.27 -1.45 2.25
N ILE A 44 -1.35 -2.26 2.33
CA ILE A 44 -2.73 -1.73 2.41
C ILE A 44 -2.90 -0.86 3.66
N ASN A 45 -2.38 -1.31 4.82
CA ASN A 45 -2.47 -0.54 6.05
C ASN A 45 -1.67 0.77 6.00
N ASN A 46 -0.49 0.76 5.36
CA ASN A 46 0.29 1.96 5.11
C ASN A 46 -0.52 2.97 4.27
N LEU A 47 -1.16 2.50 3.19
CA LEU A 47 -2.01 3.34 2.35
C LEU A 47 -3.21 3.95 3.11
N LYS A 48 -3.83 3.21 4.04
CA LYS A 48 -4.87 3.75 4.93
C LYS A 48 -4.33 4.85 5.84
N GLN A 49 -3.16 4.63 6.45
CA GLN A 49 -2.51 5.64 7.30
C GLN A 49 -2.12 6.88 6.50
N ILE A 50 -1.65 6.69 5.27
CA ILE A 50 -1.33 7.80 4.36
C ILE A 50 -2.60 8.59 4.03
N SER A 51 -3.68 7.93 3.62
CA SER A 51 -4.97 8.59 3.35
C SER A 51 -5.47 9.39 4.56
N LEU A 52 -5.40 8.80 5.76
CA LEU A 52 -5.73 9.51 7.00
C LEU A 52 -4.84 10.75 7.23
N GLY A 53 -3.53 10.66 6.95
CA GLY A 53 -2.62 11.81 7.06
C GLY A 53 -2.97 12.95 6.09
N PHE A 54 -3.48 12.63 4.90
CA PHE A 54 -4.04 13.62 3.97
C PHE A 54 -5.30 14.27 4.54
N THR A 55 -6.22 13.49 5.12
CA THR A 55 -7.44 14.02 5.77
C THR A 55 -7.08 14.96 6.91
N LEU A 56 -6.17 14.55 7.80
CA LEU A 56 -5.70 15.38 8.92
C LEU A 56 -5.06 16.67 8.43
N PHE A 57 -4.28 16.62 7.34
CA PHE A 57 -3.70 17.82 6.75
C PHE A 57 -4.80 18.76 6.22
N ALA A 58 -5.80 18.21 5.53
CA ALA A 58 -6.89 18.99 4.95
C ALA A 58 -7.76 19.66 6.03
N ASP A 59 -7.97 19.00 7.17
CA ASP A 59 -8.70 19.56 8.32
C ASP A 59 -8.03 20.85 8.84
N ASP A 60 -6.69 20.90 8.81
CA ASP A 60 -5.91 22.08 9.22
C ASP A 60 -5.76 23.15 8.12
N HIS A 61 -6.18 22.85 6.88
CA HIS A 61 -5.91 23.69 5.70
C HIS A 61 -7.15 23.86 4.79
N ASP A 62 -8.27 24.31 5.36
CA ASP A 62 -9.50 24.67 4.62
C ASP A 62 -10.01 23.56 3.67
N ASN A 63 -9.88 22.30 4.07
CA ASN A 63 -10.24 21.10 3.30
C ASN A 63 -9.44 20.93 2.00
N GLN A 64 -8.22 21.47 1.92
CA GLN A 64 -7.34 21.36 0.76
C GLN A 64 -6.17 20.40 1.02
N PHE A 65 -5.83 19.60 0.02
CA PHE A 65 -4.65 18.73 0.08
C PHE A 65 -3.38 19.48 -0.31
N PRO A 66 -2.18 18.96 0.02
CA PRO A 66 -0.90 19.63 -0.26
C PRO A 66 -0.75 20.10 -1.72
N ALA A 67 -1.22 19.30 -2.68
CA ALA A 67 -1.16 19.61 -4.11
C ALA A 67 -1.98 20.85 -4.54
N GLN A 68 -2.92 21.30 -3.70
CA GLN A 68 -3.84 22.41 -4.00
C GLN A 68 -3.39 23.74 -3.38
N ILE A 69 -2.49 23.68 -2.39
CA ILE A 69 -2.03 24.82 -1.60
C ILE A 69 -0.63 25.25 -2.05
N SER A 70 -0.38 26.56 -2.08
CA SER A 70 0.94 27.09 -2.42
C SER A 70 1.98 26.73 -1.35
N THR A 71 3.22 26.54 -1.77
CA THR A 71 4.39 26.30 -0.92
C THR A 71 4.65 27.43 0.07
N ASN A 72 4.29 28.67 -0.27
CA ASN A 72 4.36 29.79 0.66
C ASN A 72 3.24 29.77 1.75
N GLN A 73 2.27 28.87 1.61
CA GLN A 73 1.15 28.63 2.54
C GLN A 73 1.23 27.24 3.20
N GLY A 74 2.39 26.57 3.12
CA GLY A 74 2.58 25.24 3.70
C GLY A 74 2.12 24.08 2.82
N GLY A 75 1.73 24.34 1.57
CA GLY A 75 1.40 23.32 0.59
C GLY A 75 2.58 22.85 -0.26
N ALA A 76 2.26 22.20 -1.38
CA ALA A 76 3.22 21.65 -2.33
C ALA A 76 2.77 21.79 -3.79
N LYS A 77 1.87 22.74 -4.09
CA LYS A 77 1.32 22.94 -5.44
C LYS A 77 2.38 23.24 -6.49
N GLU A 78 3.35 24.11 -6.19
CA GLU A 78 4.43 24.47 -7.12
C GLU A 78 5.44 23.32 -7.30
N LEU A 79 5.39 22.29 -6.45
CA LEU A 79 6.26 21.11 -6.51
C LEU A 79 5.62 19.96 -7.29
N LEU A 80 4.44 20.17 -7.90
CA LEU A 80 3.81 19.22 -8.80
C LEU A 80 4.58 19.10 -10.12
N GLN A 81 5.63 18.29 -10.08
CA GLN A 81 6.55 18.04 -11.19
C GLN A 81 6.65 16.54 -11.46
N PRO A 82 7.19 16.10 -12.62
CA PRO A 82 7.53 14.70 -12.83
C PRO A 82 8.42 14.17 -11.71
N ASN A 83 8.03 13.03 -11.14
CA ASN A 83 8.68 12.40 -9.99
C ASN A 83 8.49 13.12 -8.63
N GLY A 84 7.68 14.18 -8.58
CA GLY A 84 7.51 15.07 -7.43
C GLY A 84 6.59 14.55 -6.31
N ALA A 85 6.42 13.23 -6.17
CA ALA A 85 5.58 12.66 -5.13
C ALA A 85 6.21 12.79 -3.73
N VAL A 86 7.55 12.84 -3.66
CA VAL A 86 8.29 12.91 -2.39
C VAL A 86 7.94 14.19 -1.64
N GLU A 87 7.92 15.30 -2.35
CA GLU A 87 7.64 16.65 -1.85
C GLU A 87 6.25 16.71 -1.21
N GLN A 88 5.26 16.05 -1.83
CA GLN A 88 3.90 15.95 -1.28
C GLN A 88 3.89 15.21 0.06
N PHE A 89 4.65 14.12 0.17
CA PHE A 89 4.75 13.36 1.42
C PHE A 89 5.58 14.05 2.50
N VAL A 90 6.59 14.85 2.11
CA VAL A 90 7.35 15.69 3.05
C VAL A 90 6.45 16.75 3.67
N THR A 91 5.54 17.36 2.89
CA THR A 91 4.54 18.30 3.42
C THR A 91 3.60 17.65 4.44
N LEU A 92 3.33 16.35 4.31
CA LEU A 92 2.52 15.56 5.25
C LEU A 92 3.32 15.04 6.47
N SER A 93 4.58 15.43 6.65
CA SER A 93 5.43 14.93 7.74
C SER A 93 4.83 15.10 9.13
N ASN A 94 4.12 16.21 9.37
CA ASN A 94 3.44 16.49 10.62
C ASN A 94 2.22 15.60 10.89
N THR A 95 1.59 15.04 9.85
CA THR A 95 0.37 14.24 9.97
C THR A 95 0.61 12.73 9.85
N LEU A 96 1.73 12.31 9.26
CA LEU A 96 2.05 10.89 9.02
C LEU A 96 2.85 10.21 10.15
N GLY A 97 3.48 10.97 11.04
CA GLY A 97 4.21 10.47 12.21
C GLY A 97 5.51 9.69 11.93
N THR A 98 5.63 8.96 10.80
CA THR A 98 6.86 8.29 10.37
C THR A 98 6.95 8.15 8.85
N PRO A 99 8.12 8.35 8.23
CA PRO A 99 8.30 8.14 6.79
C PRO A 99 8.34 6.65 6.40
N LYS A 100 8.47 5.73 7.37
CA LYS A 100 8.56 4.29 7.10
C LYS A 100 7.34 3.74 6.36
N ILE A 101 6.18 4.36 6.55
CA ILE A 101 4.93 3.95 5.89
C ILE A 101 4.94 4.24 4.40
N LEU A 102 5.79 5.17 3.93
CA LEU A 102 5.87 5.59 2.53
C LEU A 102 6.54 4.57 1.61
N ALA A 103 7.19 3.54 2.17
CA ALA A 103 7.62 2.37 1.39
C ALA A 103 6.70 1.18 1.65
N CYS A 104 6.31 0.50 0.58
CA CYS A 104 5.58 -0.76 0.70
C CYS A 104 6.54 -1.88 1.10
N TYR A 105 6.16 -2.70 2.08
CA TYR A 105 6.97 -3.84 2.55
C TYR A 105 7.18 -4.93 1.50
N ALA A 106 6.36 -4.97 0.45
CA ALA A 106 6.54 -5.84 -0.70
C ALA A 106 7.43 -5.21 -1.79
N ASP A 107 7.77 -3.92 -1.70
CA ASP A 107 8.74 -3.27 -2.58
C ASP A 107 10.15 -3.60 -2.10
N THR A 108 10.83 -4.50 -2.80
CA THR A 108 12.21 -4.89 -2.49
C THR A 108 13.24 -3.97 -3.14
N ASN A 109 12.83 -3.09 -4.04
CA ASN A 109 13.73 -2.20 -4.77
C ASN A 109 13.89 -0.84 -4.06
N ARG A 110 13.01 -0.54 -3.10
CA ARG A 110 13.04 0.70 -2.32
C ARG A 110 13.33 0.44 -0.84
N HIS A 111 14.02 1.39 -0.24
CA HIS A 111 14.43 1.32 1.16
C HIS A 111 13.57 2.24 2.01
N ARG A 112 13.19 1.83 3.22
CA ARG A 112 12.44 2.69 4.14
C ARG A 112 13.35 3.77 4.70
N ALA A 113 12.96 5.04 4.56
CA ALA A 113 13.62 6.15 5.25
C ALA A 113 13.33 6.10 6.75
N ILE A 114 14.23 6.65 7.56
CA ILE A 114 14.05 6.75 9.01
C ILE A 114 13.51 8.14 9.38
N ARG A 115 13.93 9.18 8.66
CA ARG A 115 13.48 10.56 8.85
C ARG A 115 12.95 11.19 7.55
N PHE A 116 12.06 12.17 7.66
CA PHE A 116 11.41 12.78 6.49
C PHE A 116 12.42 13.56 5.64
N GLU A 117 13.46 14.13 6.26
CA GLU A 117 14.51 14.90 5.58
C GLU A 117 15.42 14.03 4.70
N GLU A 118 15.37 12.71 4.89
CA GLU A 118 16.12 11.72 4.09
C GLU A 118 15.31 11.19 2.90
N LEU A 119 14.04 11.61 2.75
CA LEU A 119 13.18 11.06 1.72
C LEU A 119 13.70 11.43 0.33
N THR A 120 13.84 10.40 -0.49
CA THR A 120 14.12 10.50 -1.92
C THR A 120 13.13 9.63 -2.69
N THR A 121 13.20 9.67 -4.01
CA THR A 121 12.40 8.81 -4.89
C THR A 121 12.66 7.31 -4.67
N SER A 122 13.81 6.95 -4.11
CA SER A 122 14.19 5.58 -3.74
C SER A 122 13.53 5.08 -2.44
N ASN A 123 12.77 5.94 -1.75
CA ASN A 123 12.13 5.61 -0.47
C ASN A 123 10.60 5.58 -0.53
N VAL A 124 10.00 6.08 -1.61
CA VAL A 124 8.56 6.24 -1.73
C VAL A 124 8.00 5.26 -2.76
N SER A 125 7.14 4.36 -2.33
CA SER A 125 6.52 3.32 -3.15
C SER A 125 5.19 3.74 -3.79
N TYR A 126 4.70 4.95 -3.53
CA TYR A 126 3.33 5.33 -3.85
C TYR A 126 3.27 6.56 -4.77
N PHE A 127 2.25 6.61 -5.60
CA PHE A 127 1.83 7.82 -6.30
C PHE A 127 0.78 8.57 -5.47
N ILE A 128 0.61 9.85 -5.76
CA ILE A 128 -0.50 10.69 -5.26
C ILE A 128 -1.35 11.17 -6.45
N ASN A 129 -2.65 11.37 -6.24
CA ASN A 129 -3.51 12.04 -7.20
C ASN A 129 -3.56 13.53 -6.85
N ALA A 130 -2.92 14.38 -7.66
CA ALA A 130 -2.85 15.82 -7.43
C ALA A 130 -4.19 16.54 -7.64
N ASP A 131 -5.16 15.88 -8.27
CA ASP A 131 -6.52 16.41 -8.49
C ASP A 131 -7.53 15.83 -7.49
N ALA A 132 -7.07 15.04 -6.51
CA ALA A 132 -7.91 14.61 -5.41
C ALA A 132 -8.43 15.82 -4.63
N GLY A 133 -9.71 15.77 -4.25
CA GLY A 133 -10.34 16.77 -3.41
C GLY A 133 -11.22 16.14 -2.35
N THR A 134 -11.47 16.89 -1.30
CA THR A 134 -12.30 16.49 -0.15
C THR A 134 -13.81 16.49 -0.44
N ALA A 135 -14.24 17.15 -1.53
CA ALA A 135 -15.64 17.24 -1.92
C ALA A 135 -16.28 15.89 -2.30
N THR A 136 -15.47 14.91 -2.73
CA THR A 136 -15.93 13.57 -3.09
C THR A 136 -15.10 12.50 -2.38
N THR A 137 -15.75 11.68 -1.56
CA THR A 137 -15.09 10.71 -0.68
C THR A 137 -14.56 9.47 -1.42
N ASN A 138 -15.20 9.06 -2.52
CA ASN A 138 -14.77 7.92 -3.35
C ASN A 138 -13.76 8.29 -4.45
N GLN A 139 -12.99 9.37 -4.25
CA GLN A 139 -11.94 9.76 -5.19
C GLN A 139 -10.63 9.06 -4.86
N LEU A 140 -9.92 8.60 -5.90
CA LEU A 140 -8.59 7.99 -5.80
C LEU A 140 -7.62 9.04 -5.27
N LEU A 141 -6.93 8.75 -4.18
CA LEU A 141 -6.04 9.69 -3.51
C LEU A 141 -4.57 9.29 -3.63
N VAL A 142 -4.27 8.02 -3.35
CA VAL A 142 -2.90 7.50 -3.28
C VAL A 142 -2.92 6.02 -3.69
N GLY A 143 -1.82 5.50 -4.23
CA GLY A 143 -1.72 4.07 -4.54
C GLY A 143 -0.32 3.64 -4.93
N ASP A 144 -0.16 2.35 -5.23
CA ASP A 144 1.14 1.81 -5.66
C ASP A 144 1.63 2.48 -6.95
N ASP A 145 2.88 2.91 -7.01
CA ASP A 145 3.41 3.61 -8.19
C ASP A 145 3.83 2.68 -9.36
N HIS A 146 3.61 1.38 -9.27
CA HIS A 146 3.91 0.44 -10.36
C HIS A 146 2.75 0.36 -11.36
N LEU A 147 2.41 1.50 -11.95
CA LEU A 147 1.35 1.62 -12.97
C LEU A 147 1.86 2.36 -14.22
N ILE A 148 1.32 1.97 -15.36
CA ILE A 148 1.55 2.60 -16.68
C ILE A 148 0.20 2.99 -17.30
N SER A 149 0.23 3.99 -18.16
CA SER A 149 -0.89 4.41 -18.99
C SER A 149 -0.51 4.26 -20.46
N ASP A 150 -1.49 4.02 -21.32
CA ASP A 150 -1.32 4.07 -22.77
C ASP A 150 -1.09 5.49 -23.31
N THR A 151 -1.55 6.52 -22.60
CA THR A 151 -1.46 7.93 -23.04
C THR A 151 -0.30 8.71 -22.44
N ALA A 152 0.34 8.23 -21.37
CA ALA A 152 1.42 8.95 -20.69
C ALA A 152 2.78 8.27 -20.90
N THR A 153 3.67 8.95 -21.63
CA THR A 153 5.06 8.54 -21.84
C THR A 153 5.85 8.69 -20.55
N SER A 154 6.07 7.58 -19.83
CA SER A 154 7.14 7.22 -18.86
C SER A 154 7.68 8.23 -17.81
N SER A 155 7.32 9.51 -17.83
CA SER A 155 7.72 10.49 -16.84
C SER A 155 6.80 10.36 -15.63
N GLY A 156 7.33 10.51 -14.41
CA GLY A 156 6.60 10.31 -13.15
C GLY A 156 5.43 11.27 -12.88
N PHE A 157 4.90 11.92 -13.91
CA PHE A 157 3.65 12.67 -13.90
C PHE A 157 2.75 12.13 -15.01
N MET A 158 1.55 11.68 -14.63
CA MET A 158 0.63 11.03 -15.54
C MET A 158 -0.70 11.77 -15.54
N THR A 159 -0.99 12.47 -16.62
CA THR A 159 -2.29 13.11 -16.85
C THR A 159 -3.21 12.11 -17.52
N LEU A 160 -4.28 11.73 -16.83
CA LEU A 160 -5.26 10.76 -17.30
C LEU A 160 -6.52 11.45 -17.79
N GLN A 161 -6.97 11.04 -18.96
CA GLN A 161 -8.26 11.42 -19.53
C GLN A 161 -9.27 10.28 -19.29
N SER A 162 -10.57 10.55 -19.50
CA SER A 162 -11.64 9.59 -19.23
C SER A 162 -11.53 8.25 -19.98
N ASN A 163 -10.74 8.18 -21.05
CA ASN A 163 -10.50 6.98 -21.85
C ASN A 163 -9.09 6.38 -21.70
N SER A 164 -8.22 6.96 -20.85
CA SER A 164 -6.88 6.44 -20.61
C SER A 164 -6.95 5.05 -19.98
N LYS A 165 -6.24 4.07 -20.56
CA LYS A 165 -6.16 2.72 -20.00
C LYS A 165 -4.99 2.63 -19.04
N LEU A 166 -5.30 2.30 -17.80
CA LEU A 166 -4.30 2.07 -16.76
C LEU A 166 -4.03 0.59 -16.57
N ARG A 167 -2.75 0.27 -16.36
CA ARG A 167 -2.32 -1.11 -16.13
C ARG A 167 -1.27 -1.15 -15.03
N TRP A 168 -1.40 -2.12 -14.13
CA TRP A 168 -0.34 -2.43 -13.20
C TRP A 168 0.85 -3.06 -13.94
N THR A 169 2.06 -2.70 -13.55
CA THR A 169 3.29 -3.33 -14.06
C THR A 169 3.71 -4.47 -13.15
N ASP A 170 4.46 -5.42 -13.72
CA ASP A 170 5.16 -6.41 -12.91
C ASP A 170 6.13 -5.68 -11.96
N GLY A 171 6.27 -6.16 -10.72
CA GLY A 171 7.28 -5.60 -9.80
C GLY A 171 6.98 -5.57 -8.31
N ARG A 172 5.72 -5.76 -7.84
CA ARG A 172 5.46 -5.66 -6.38
C ARG A 172 4.41 -6.62 -5.81
N HIS A 173 3.35 -6.88 -6.56
CA HIS A 173 2.17 -7.56 -6.04
C HIS A 173 1.76 -8.75 -6.91
N HIS A 174 2.67 -9.70 -7.07
CA HIS A 174 2.36 -10.96 -7.74
C HIS A 174 1.55 -11.87 -6.82
N GLU A 175 0.44 -12.39 -7.33
CA GLU A 175 -0.32 -13.44 -6.63
C GLU A 175 0.43 -14.77 -6.81
N SER A 176 0.77 -15.45 -5.71
CA SER A 176 1.30 -16.81 -5.77
C SER A 176 0.10 -17.76 -5.67
N GLY A 177 -0.36 -18.29 -6.80
CA GLY A 177 -1.56 -19.14 -6.88
C GLY A 177 -2.03 -19.39 -8.32
N THR A 178 -3.14 -20.13 -8.48
CA THR A 178 -3.68 -20.64 -9.76
C THR A 178 -4.09 -19.54 -10.77
N PHE A 179 -4.22 -18.29 -10.33
CA PHE A 179 -4.50 -17.12 -11.18
C PHE A 179 -3.21 -16.32 -11.45
N LYS A 180 -2.28 -16.91 -12.22
CA LYS A 180 -0.90 -16.39 -12.37
C LYS A 180 -0.72 -15.09 -13.18
N ASN A 181 -1.77 -14.53 -13.80
CA ASN A 181 -1.59 -13.48 -14.82
C ASN A 181 -2.35 -12.16 -14.55
N THR A 182 -2.97 -11.96 -13.38
CA THR A 182 -3.66 -10.70 -13.08
C THR A 182 -2.83 -9.87 -12.11
N LEU A 183 -2.14 -8.86 -12.65
CA LEU A 183 -1.47 -7.84 -11.86
C LEU A 183 -2.53 -7.02 -11.11
N LYS A 184 -2.30 -6.83 -9.81
CA LYS A 184 -3.18 -6.04 -8.95
C LYS A 184 -2.32 -5.14 -8.09
N GLY A 185 -2.69 -3.88 -7.96
CA GLY A 185 -2.09 -2.93 -7.03
C GLY A 185 -3.04 -2.58 -5.90
N HIS A 186 -2.53 -1.82 -4.95
CA HIS A 186 -3.29 -1.25 -3.85
C HIS A 186 -3.48 0.24 -4.08
N VAL A 187 -4.67 0.71 -3.75
CA VAL A 187 -5.03 2.12 -3.77
C VAL A 187 -5.80 2.49 -2.51
N ALA A 188 -5.74 3.76 -2.12
CA ALA A 188 -6.61 4.36 -1.14
C ALA A 188 -7.38 5.54 -1.72
N PHE A 189 -8.53 5.79 -1.12
CA PHE A 189 -9.46 6.84 -1.49
C PHE A 189 -9.50 7.92 -0.41
N VAL A 190 -10.12 9.05 -0.73
CA VAL A 190 -10.28 10.19 0.17
C VAL A 190 -11.07 9.82 1.45
N ASP A 191 -11.91 8.80 1.41
CA ASP A 191 -12.66 8.28 2.56
C ASP A 191 -11.84 7.44 3.54
N GLY A 192 -10.53 7.30 3.33
CA GLY A 192 -9.65 6.45 4.17
C GLY A 192 -9.74 4.95 3.85
N SER A 193 -10.63 4.53 2.94
CA SER A 193 -10.69 3.15 2.48
C SER A 193 -9.48 2.84 1.61
N ALA A 194 -9.00 1.59 1.71
CA ALA A 194 -7.95 1.08 0.82
C ALA A 194 -8.29 -0.33 0.39
N ARG A 195 -8.10 -0.62 -0.89
CA ARG A 195 -8.41 -1.91 -1.51
C ARG A 195 -7.36 -2.30 -2.53
N ARG A 196 -7.27 -3.60 -2.76
CA ARG A 196 -6.50 -4.20 -3.84
C ARG A 196 -7.37 -4.28 -5.09
N ILE A 197 -6.93 -3.70 -6.20
CA ILE A 197 -7.71 -3.55 -7.43
C ILE A 197 -6.92 -4.02 -8.65
N GLY A 198 -7.63 -4.48 -9.68
CA GLY A 198 -7.03 -4.84 -10.98
C GLY A 198 -7.09 -3.71 -12.01
N ASP A 199 -6.51 -3.94 -13.20
CA ASP A 199 -6.43 -2.95 -14.30
C ASP A 199 -7.80 -2.36 -14.69
N LYS A 200 -8.82 -3.22 -14.86
CA LYS A 200 -10.17 -2.79 -15.26
C LYS A 200 -10.80 -1.89 -14.19
N GLU A 201 -10.76 -2.32 -12.93
CA GLU A 201 -11.33 -1.55 -11.83
C GLU A 201 -10.62 -0.21 -11.66
N LEU A 202 -9.28 -0.17 -11.79
CA LEU A 202 -8.51 1.06 -11.75
C LEU A 202 -8.90 2.02 -12.88
N THR A 203 -9.04 1.51 -14.10
CA THR A 203 -9.46 2.31 -15.27
C THR A 203 -10.89 2.84 -15.07
N ASP A 204 -11.81 2.01 -14.60
CA ASP A 204 -13.19 2.40 -14.31
C ASP A 204 -13.24 3.48 -13.21
N ILE A 205 -12.46 3.34 -12.13
CA ILE A 205 -12.36 4.34 -11.06
C ILE A 205 -11.90 5.67 -11.59
N VAL A 206 -10.80 5.71 -12.35
CA VAL A 206 -10.24 6.96 -12.90
C VAL A 206 -11.19 7.58 -13.93
N GLY A 207 -11.83 6.76 -14.76
CA GLY A 207 -12.78 7.23 -15.78
C GLY A 207 -14.08 7.80 -15.21
N GLN A 208 -14.45 7.44 -13.98
CA GLN A 208 -15.67 7.89 -13.30
C GLN A 208 -15.48 9.10 -12.36
N GLN A 209 -14.26 9.60 -12.18
CA GLN A 209 -14.03 10.71 -11.23
C GLN A 209 -14.51 12.03 -11.81
N VAL A 210 -14.98 12.93 -10.93
CA VAL A 210 -15.56 14.23 -11.27
C VAL A 210 -14.53 15.16 -11.94
N SER A 211 -13.25 14.99 -11.62
CA SER A 211 -12.18 15.74 -12.29
C SER A 211 -11.97 15.22 -13.71
N VAL A 212 -12.07 16.11 -14.70
CA VAL A 212 -11.79 15.83 -16.12
C VAL A 212 -10.35 15.37 -16.38
N THR A 213 -9.45 15.60 -15.42
CA THR A 213 -8.07 15.13 -15.42
C THR A 213 -7.73 14.53 -14.06
N ASN A 214 -7.13 13.34 -14.07
CA ASN A 214 -6.45 12.80 -12.90
C ASN A 214 -4.95 12.87 -13.15
N ARG A 215 -4.27 13.79 -12.45
CA ARG A 215 -2.82 13.96 -12.49
C ARG A 215 -2.18 13.10 -11.40
N LEU A 216 -1.77 11.88 -11.77
CA LEU A 216 -1.06 10.98 -10.87
C LEU A 216 0.44 11.34 -10.86
N VAL A 217 0.96 11.72 -9.70
CA VAL A 217 2.38 12.01 -9.49
C VAL A 217 3.04 10.85 -8.79
N LYS A 218 4.04 10.26 -9.43
CA LYS A 218 4.78 9.09 -8.98
C LYS A 218 6.12 9.51 -8.42
N SER A 219 6.83 8.61 -7.75
CA SER A 219 8.28 8.75 -7.54
C SER A 219 9.04 8.17 -8.72
N ALA A 220 10.26 8.67 -8.96
CA ALA A 220 11.13 8.08 -9.96
C ALA A 220 11.39 6.59 -9.63
N PRO A 221 11.47 5.71 -10.66
CA PRO A 221 11.90 4.35 -10.43
C PRO A 221 13.32 4.33 -9.84
N PRO A 222 13.64 3.39 -8.93
CA PRO A 222 14.99 3.28 -8.39
C PRO A 222 16.00 3.02 -9.52
N ALA A 223 17.20 3.60 -9.40
CA ALA A 223 18.30 3.30 -10.31
C ALA A 223 18.63 1.80 -10.23
N LYS A 224 18.76 1.13 -11.38
CA LYS A 224 19.12 -0.28 -11.47
C LYS A 224 20.57 -0.52 -11.05
#